data_AF-G0VI61-F1
#
_entry.id   AF-G0VI61-F1
#
_cell.length_a   1.000
_cell.length_b   1.000
_cell.length_c   1.000
_cell.angle_alpha   90.00
_cell.angle_beta   90.00
_cell.angle_gamma   90.00
#
_symmetry.space_group_name_H-M   'P 1'
#
loop_
_entity.id
_entity.type
_entity.pdbx_description
1 polymer ?
#
loop_
_entity_poly.entity_id
_entity_poly.type
_entity_poly.pdbx_seq_one_letter_code
_entity_poly.pdbx_strand_id
1 'polypeptide(L)'
;MKFEYALSALLACSTVADASPINIFGHKSSKEQPQQKENALTALQALGLNTTISSHNSSNTSNSSNSTTTYHNHTNSTATNTTKPKPTLDVVFTGGHIPISNKTNYTRLFNSSRALNLTELYDVAVSVNKTINKNTTKGAVVITNSKSLEGLGFFSSVVFNDSKPIVISEDNKLATIVANDKSAASRGPLVVTKDGLIYSGVFAPSSACLEECSGVAEGIVVNGKVQWFFTATTPTLVDANSTIRKTFKNFTSSVEDTTGLVPIVYDGEYSEELITSVSTNIQGLVVATTGSSNSTTSPFDTLPVVFAQTGALQNFVDTADVPTGSIAAGYLSPVKAQILLSIAAANGVTDTESLKAIFP
;
A
#
# COMPACT_ATOMS: atom_id res chain seq x y z
N MET A 1 11.38 42.31 10.97
CA MET A 1 11.72 40.91 11.31
C MET A 1 10.49 40.12 11.82
N LYS A 2 9.38 40.08 11.09
CA LYS A 2 8.18 39.29 11.47
C LYS A 2 7.51 38.53 10.30
N PHE A 3 8.07 38.63 9.08
CA PHE A 3 7.51 38.00 7.88
C PHE A 3 8.29 36.78 7.40
N GLU A 4 9.57 36.63 7.81
CA GLU A 4 10.44 35.52 7.41
C GLU A 4 10.17 34.23 8.20
N TYR A 5 9.67 34.34 9.45
CA TYR A 5 9.29 33.18 10.27
C TYR A 5 7.98 32.53 9.80
N ALA A 6 7.05 33.31 9.24
CA ALA A 6 5.79 32.77 8.70
C ALA A 6 6.02 31.98 7.40
N LEU A 7 7.02 32.36 6.60
CA LEU A 7 7.33 31.66 5.35
C LEU A 7 8.05 30.32 5.58
N SER A 8 8.84 30.23 6.66
CA SER A 8 9.55 29.01 7.05
C SER A 8 8.59 27.94 7.61
N ALA A 9 7.55 28.36 8.35
CA ALA A 9 6.49 27.46 8.81
C ALA A 9 5.56 26.99 7.68
N LEU A 10 5.32 27.82 6.65
CA LEU A 10 4.47 27.45 5.52
C LEU A 10 5.17 26.48 4.54
N LEU A 11 6.51 26.57 4.41
CA LEU A 11 7.29 25.59 3.63
C LEU A 11 7.43 24.23 4.34
N ALA A 12 7.41 24.19 5.67
CA ALA A 12 7.41 22.93 6.42
C ALA A 12 6.03 22.22 6.41
N CYS A 13 4.94 22.95 6.17
CA CYS A 13 3.57 22.42 6.23
C CYS A 13 2.97 21.99 4.87
N SER A 14 3.78 21.93 3.79
CA SER A 14 3.29 21.53 2.45
C SER A 14 4.10 20.41 1.79
N THR A 15 5.04 19.80 2.51
CA THR A 15 5.80 18.65 2.02
C THR A 15 5.55 17.45 2.91
N VAL A 16 5.03 16.36 2.32
CA VAL A 16 5.40 15.02 2.77
C VAL A 16 6.93 14.99 2.63
N ALA A 17 7.65 15.18 3.73
CA ALA A 17 9.08 15.43 3.73
C ALA A 17 9.85 14.16 3.35
N ASP A 18 10.14 14.06 2.06
CA ASP A 18 11.28 13.33 1.52
C ASP A 18 12.51 14.23 1.75
N ALA A 19 13.10 14.17 2.95
CA ALA A 19 14.37 14.83 3.24
C ALA A 19 15.46 13.76 3.25
N SER A 20 16.10 13.56 2.10
CA SER A 20 17.37 12.83 2.04
C SER A 20 18.44 13.65 2.77
N PRO A 21 19.39 13.03 3.49
CA PRO A 21 20.46 13.76 4.15
C PRO A 21 21.31 14.52 3.12
N ILE A 22 21.50 15.82 3.35
CA ILE A 22 22.40 16.67 2.58
C ILE A 22 23.83 16.21 2.88
N ASN A 23 24.46 15.53 1.92
CA ASN A 23 25.86 15.13 2.02
C ASN A 23 26.78 16.32 1.68
N ILE A 24 27.20 17.07 2.72
CA ILE A 24 27.99 18.31 2.60
C ILE A 24 29.51 18.05 2.46
N PHE A 25 29.99 16.81 2.49
CA PHE A 25 31.41 16.52 2.28
C PHE A 25 31.66 15.78 0.96
N GLY A 26 31.96 16.57 -0.07
CA GLY A 26 32.52 16.06 -1.32
C GLY A 26 33.95 15.55 -1.13
N HIS A 27 34.20 14.31 -1.56
CA HIS A 27 35.51 13.90 -2.01
C HIS A 27 35.42 13.37 -3.45
N LYS A 28 36.21 14.01 -4.32
CA LYS A 28 36.48 13.62 -5.71
C LYS A 28 37.23 12.29 -5.78
N SER A 29 36.83 11.43 -6.71
CA SER A 29 37.63 10.52 -7.57
C SER A 29 36.70 9.36 -8.00
N SER A 30 36.63 8.82 -9.21
CA SER A 30 37.22 9.10 -10.52
C SER A 30 36.26 8.55 -11.58
N LYS A 31 36.39 9.05 -12.81
CA LYS A 31 35.72 8.53 -14.00
C LYS A 31 36.10 7.06 -14.22
N GLU A 32 35.11 6.21 -14.47
CA GLU A 32 35.23 5.11 -15.43
C GLU A 32 33.88 4.82 -16.08
N GLN A 33 33.93 4.50 -17.37
CA GLN A 33 32.84 4.40 -18.33
C GLN A 33 32.30 2.96 -18.46
N PRO A 34 31.26 2.69 -19.27
CA PRO A 34 30.22 1.69 -19.00
C PRO A 34 30.46 0.33 -19.66
N GLN A 35 29.93 -0.75 -19.04
CA GLN A 35 29.55 -2.08 -19.58
C GLN A 35 29.27 -2.97 -18.34
N GLN A 36 28.31 -3.90 -18.22
CA GLN A 36 27.46 -4.69 -19.10
C GLN A 36 26.25 -5.18 -18.29
N LYS A 37 25.14 -5.43 -18.99
CA LYS A 37 23.99 -6.23 -18.51
C LYS A 37 24.41 -7.71 -18.39
N GLU A 38 24.36 -8.29 -17.19
CA GLU A 38 24.24 -9.73 -16.97
C GLU A 38 23.31 -9.97 -15.77
N ASN A 39 22.06 -10.35 -16.02
CA ASN A 39 21.54 -11.72 -15.87
C ASN A 39 21.55 -12.25 -14.42
N ALA A 40 20.48 -11.92 -13.67
CA ALA A 40 20.11 -12.53 -12.39
C ALA A 40 19.78 -14.03 -12.47
N LEU A 41 19.85 -14.64 -13.67
CA LEU A 41 19.62 -16.07 -13.89
C LEU A 41 20.82 -16.93 -13.50
N THR A 42 22.02 -16.36 -13.39
CA THR A 42 23.25 -17.11 -13.05
C THR A 42 23.45 -17.28 -11.53
N ALA A 43 22.84 -16.41 -10.72
CA ALA A 43 22.93 -16.50 -9.25
C ALA A 43 22.03 -17.60 -8.65
N LEU A 44 20.98 -18.03 -9.34
CA LEU A 44 20.08 -19.10 -8.90
C LEU A 44 20.56 -20.52 -9.25
N GLN A 45 21.55 -20.66 -10.14
CA GLN A 45 22.18 -21.95 -10.46
C GLN A 45 23.35 -22.30 -9.52
N ALA A 46 23.77 -21.38 -8.65
CA ALA A 46 24.83 -21.60 -7.66
C ALA A 46 24.34 -22.26 -6.35
N LEU A 47 23.02 -22.50 -6.20
CA LEU A 47 22.44 -23.06 -4.97
C LEU A 47 22.07 -24.55 -5.03
N GLY A 48 22.51 -25.29 -6.05
CA GLY A 48 22.62 -26.76 -5.97
C GLY A 48 21.36 -27.56 -5.59
N LEU A 49 20.15 -26.99 -5.70
CA LEU A 49 18.90 -27.67 -5.38
C LEU A 49 18.41 -28.44 -6.61
N ASN A 50 18.87 -29.68 -6.68
CA ASN A 50 18.41 -30.70 -7.61
C ASN A 50 17.04 -31.23 -7.12
N THR A 51 15.94 -30.90 -7.81
CA THR A 51 14.65 -31.56 -7.60
C THR A 51 14.12 -32.12 -8.91
N THR A 52 14.24 -33.44 -9.03
CA THR A 52 13.67 -34.29 -10.06
C THR A 52 12.15 -34.43 -9.91
N ILE A 53 11.45 -34.24 -11.03
CA ILE A 53 10.24 -34.98 -11.50
C ILE A 53 8.94 -34.77 -10.68
N SER A 54 7.86 -34.24 -11.28
CA SER A 54 6.83 -35.09 -11.91
C SER A 54 5.93 -34.27 -12.84
N SER A 55 6.02 -34.55 -14.13
CA SER A 55 5.03 -34.15 -15.13
C SER A 55 3.85 -35.13 -15.07
N HIS A 56 2.66 -34.65 -14.69
CA HIS A 56 1.42 -35.35 -15.02
C HIS A 56 0.85 -34.80 -16.33
N ASN A 57 1.17 -35.56 -17.37
CA ASN A 57 0.58 -35.48 -18.69
C ASN A 57 -0.75 -36.25 -18.65
N SER A 58 -1.88 -35.58 -18.88
CA SER A 58 -3.16 -36.25 -19.12
C SER A 58 -3.69 -35.80 -20.47
N SER A 59 -3.43 -36.64 -21.46
CA SER A 59 -3.98 -36.59 -22.81
C SER A 59 -5.33 -37.29 -22.88
N ASN A 60 -6.24 -36.68 -23.66
CA ASN A 60 -7.31 -37.26 -24.47
C ASN A 60 -8.38 -38.15 -23.82
N THR A 61 -9.64 -37.73 -23.93
CA THR A 61 -10.64 -38.53 -24.67
C THR A 61 -11.80 -37.66 -25.15
N SER A 62 -11.90 -37.49 -26.47
CA SER A 62 -13.11 -37.05 -27.17
C SER A 62 -14.00 -38.27 -27.41
N ASN A 63 -15.18 -38.32 -26.77
CA ASN A 63 -16.21 -39.28 -27.11
C ASN A 63 -17.34 -38.57 -27.84
N SER A 64 -17.44 -38.84 -29.14
CA SER A 64 -18.66 -38.61 -29.93
C SER A 64 -19.66 -39.72 -29.63
N SER A 65 -20.87 -39.37 -29.24
CA SER A 65 -22.02 -40.28 -29.31
C SER A 65 -23.05 -39.69 -30.27
N ASN A 66 -23.24 -40.42 -31.37
CA ASN A 66 -24.36 -40.30 -32.30
C ASN A 66 -25.66 -40.62 -31.57
N SER A 67 -26.68 -39.77 -31.71
CA SER A 67 -28.07 -40.15 -31.46
C SER A 67 -29.01 -39.35 -32.37
N THR A 68 -29.46 -40.02 -33.44
CA THR A 68 -30.73 -39.81 -34.13
C THR A 68 -31.87 -39.91 -33.10
N THR A 69 -32.87 -39.05 -32.98
CA THR A 69 -33.88 -38.58 -33.95
C THR A 69 -34.81 -37.60 -33.21
N THR A 70 -35.49 -36.71 -33.94
CA THR A 70 -36.96 -36.45 -33.93
C THR A 70 -37.23 -34.97 -34.18
N TYR A 71 -37.95 -34.70 -35.27
CA TYR A 71 -38.45 -33.40 -35.68
C TYR A 71 -39.47 -32.87 -34.67
N HIS A 72 -39.21 -31.69 -34.11
CA HIS A 72 -40.28 -30.81 -33.61
C HIS A 72 -40.04 -29.39 -34.12
N ASN A 73 -41.05 -28.93 -34.85
CA ASN A 73 -41.18 -27.58 -35.38
C ASN A 73 -41.50 -26.65 -34.20
N HIS A 74 -40.55 -25.79 -33.81
CA HIS A 74 -40.84 -24.69 -32.89
C HIS A 74 -40.22 -23.39 -33.42
N THR A 75 -41.14 -22.50 -33.71
CA THR A 75 -41.09 -21.05 -33.87
C THR A 75 -39.78 -20.36 -33.52
N ASN A 76 -39.36 -19.50 -34.46
CA ASN A 76 -38.27 -18.54 -34.38
C ASN A 76 -38.35 -17.69 -33.10
N SER A 77 -37.72 -18.15 -32.03
CA SER A 77 -37.38 -17.35 -30.87
C SER A 77 -36.04 -16.72 -31.16
N THR A 78 -36.03 -15.41 -31.43
CA THR A 78 -34.84 -14.58 -31.27
C THR A 78 -34.37 -14.72 -29.84
N ALA A 79 -33.47 -15.68 -29.62
CA ALA A 79 -32.67 -15.79 -28.42
C ALA A 79 -31.81 -14.53 -28.38
N THR A 80 -32.30 -13.50 -27.69
CA THR A 80 -31.44 -12.48 -27.13
C THR A 80 -30.51 -13.22 -26.17
N ASN A 81 -29.34 -13.59 -26.71
CA ASN A 81 -28.18 -13.95 -25.92
C ASN A 81 -27.86 -12.73 -25.06
N THR A 82 -28.53 -12.62 -23.92
CA THR A 82 -28.16 -11.76 -22.81
C THR A 82 -26.89 -12.35 -22.22
N THR A 83 -25.81 -12.27 -23.00
CA THR A 83 -24.46 -12.49 -22.52
C THR A 83 -24.26 -11.45 -21.44
N LYS A 84 -24.36 -11.89 -20.17
CA LYS A 84 -24.03 -11.03 -19.04
C LYS A 84 -22.66 -10.41 -19.33
N PRO A 85 -22.53 -9.08 -19.27
CA PRO A 85 -21.28 -8.42 -19.62
C PRO A 85 -20.14 -9.03 -18.81
N LYS A 86 -19.07 -9.43 -19.50
CA LYS A 86 -17.89 -10.04 -18.86
C LYS A 86 -17.34 -9.05 -17.83
N PRO A 87 -17.12 -9.46 -16.58
CA PRO A 87 -16.60 -8.56 -15.57
C PRO A 87 -15.27 -7.92 -16.01
N THR A 88 -15.13 -6.62 -15.76
CA THR A 88 -13.98 -5.79 -16.17
C THR A 88 -13.17 -5.32 -14.95
N LEU A 89 -11.93 -4.89 -15.14
CA LEU A 89 -11.17 -4.22 -14.09
C LEU A 89 -11.51 -2.74 -14.11
N ASP A 90 -11.73 -2.16 -12.94
CA ASP A 90 -11.73 -0.71 -12.80
C ASP A 90 -10.27 -0.25 -12.65
N VAL A 91 -9.92 0.84 -13.33
CA VAL A 91 -8.55 1.36 -13.27
C VAL A 91 -8.58 2.83 -12.88
N VAL A 92 -8.01 3.14 -11.72
CA VAL A 92 -7.89 4.48 -11.17
C VAL A 92 -6.46 4.97 -11.37
N PHE A 93 -6.30 6.20 -11.85
CA PHE A 93 -5.00 6.82 -12.07
C PHE A 93 -4.79 8.04 -11.18
N THR A 94 -3.65 8.05 -10.51
CA THR A 94 -3.20 9.09 -9.57
C THR A 94 -1.81 9.63 -9.88
N GLY A 95 -1.03 8.89 -10.67
CA GLY A 95 0.36 9.17 -11.02
C GLY A 95 1.02 7.90 -11.60
N GLY A 96 2.31 7.93 -11.92
CA GLY A 96 3.03 6.76 -12.44
C GLY A 96 2.94 6.61 -13.97
N HIS A 97 3.31 5.43 -14.49
CA HIS A 97 3.41 5.19 -15.92
C HIS A 97 2.15 4.50 -16.47
N ILE A 98 1.40 5.20 -17.33
CA ILE A 98 0.40 4.59 -18.18
C ILE A 98 0.91 4.57 -19.62
N PRO A 99 0.98 3.41 -20.28
CA PRO A 99 1.15 3.38 -21.72
C PRO A 99 -0.10 4.00 -22.36
N ILE A 100 0.09 5.12 -23.06
CA ILE A 100 -0.99 5.86 -23.74
C ILE A 100 -1.61 4.92 -24.80
N SER A 101 -2.66 4.22 -24.41
CA SER A 101 -3.42 3.31 -25.26
C SER A 101 -4.89 3.68 -25.09
N ASN A 102 -5.48 4.22 -26.17
CA ASN A 102 -6.85 4.73 -26.27
C ASN A 102 -7.98 3.69 -26.06
N LYS A 103 -7.73 2.57 -25.36
CA LYS A 103 -8.64 1.41 -25.30
C LYS A 103 -9.14 1.00 -23.92
N THR A 104 -8.77 1.70 -22.85
CA THR A 104 -9.18 1.34 -21.49
C THR A 104 -9.86 2.53 -20.83
N ASN A 105 -11.04 2.31 -20.24
CA ASN A 105 -11.75 3.32 -19.47
C ASN A 105 -11.01 3.50 -18.14
N TYR A 106 -10.12 4.49 -18.07
CA TYR A 106 -9.40 4.87 -16.86
C TYR A 106 -10.12 6.01 -16.16
N THR A 107 -10.26 5.93 -14.83
CA THR A 107 -10.69 7.06 -14.00
C THR A 107 -9.44 7.81 -13.54
N ARG A 108 -9.14 8.95 -14.17
CA ARG A 108 -8.04 9.83 -13.74
C ARG A 108 -8.53 10.76 -12.64
N LEU A 109 -7.99 10.60 -11.43
CA LEU A 109 -8.24 11.51 -10.30
C LEU A 109 -7.24 12.67 -10.34
N PHE A 110 -5.95 12.34 -10.37
CA PHE A 110 -4.86 13.32 -10.38
C PHE A 110 -3.61 12.76 -11.09
N ASN A 111 -2.57 13.58 -11.19
CA ASN A 111 -1.28 13.20 -11.76
C ASN A 111 -0.15 13.74 -10.88
N SER A 112 -0.02 13.14 -9.70
CA SER A 112 0.95 13.53 -8.68
C SER A 112 2.30 12.85 -8.91
N SER A 113 3.37 13.62 -8.73
CA SER A 113 4.76 13.12 -8.60
C SER A 113 5.23 13.09 -7.14
N ARG A 114 4.43 13.62 -6.20
CA ARG A 114 4.67 13.56 -4.76
C ARG A 114 3.86 12.44 -4.12
N ALA A 115 4.24 12.04 -2.90
CA ALA A 115 3.42 11.19 -2.06
C ALA A 115 2.01 11.79 -1.90
N LEU A 116 0.99 10.94 -1.96
CA LEU A 116 -0.40 11.34 -1.76
C LEU A 116 -0.65 11.71 -0.31
N ASN A 117 -1.38 12.79 -0.08
CA ASN A 117 -1.85 13.16 1.25
C ASN A 117 -3.14 12.40 1.62
N LEU A 118 -3.59 12.52 2.87
CA LEU A 118 -4.75 11.79 3.38
C LEU A 118 -6.03 12.04 2.55
N THR A 119 -6.30 13.28 2.18
CA THR A 119 -7.46 13.64 1.34
C THR A 119 -7.40 12.93 -0.02
N GLU A 120 -6.24 12.96 -0.67
CA GLU A 120 -6.01 12.28 -1.95
C GLU A 120 -6.14 10.75 -1.82
N LEU A 121 -5.72 10.16 -0.69
CA LEU A 121 -5.91 8.75 -0.39
C LEU A 121 -7.41 8.40 -0.27
N TYR A 122 -8.20 9.23 0.43
CA TYR A 122 -9.65 9.04 0.51
C TYR A 122 -10.37 9.24 -0.83
N ASP A 123 -9.91 10.16 -1.69
CA ASP A 123 -10.44 10.29 -3.05
C ASP A 123 -10.27 9.00 -3.86
N VAL A 124 -9.13 8.32 -3.70
CA VAL A 124 -8.91 6.99 -4.29
C VAL A 124 -9.91 5.97 -3.71
N ALA A 125 -10.09 5.95 -2.39
CA ALA A 125 -11.05 5.05 -1.74
C ALA A 125 -12.48 5.24 -2.26
N VAL A 126 -12.92 6.49 -2.36
CA VAL A 126 -14.24 6.85 -2.91
C VAL A 126 -14.36 6.40 -4.36
N SER A 127 -13.32 6.58 -5.18
CA SER A 127 -13.33 6.15 -6.57
C SER A 127 -13.45 4.62 -6.71
N VAL A 128 -12.64 3.86 -5.96
CA VAL A 128 -12.66 2.39 -5.99
C VAL A 128 -13.99 1.84 -5.43
N ASN A 129 -14.51 2.42 -4.35
CA ASN A 129 -15.77 1.96 -3.73
C ASN A 129 -16.99 2.11 -4.66
N LYS A 130 -16.97 3.07 -5.59
CA LYS A 130 -18.02 3.23 -6.61
C LYS A 130 -18.13 2.05 -7.57
N THR A 131 -17.09 1.22 -7.71
CA THR A 131 -17.01 0.18 -8.73
C THR A 131 -16.74 -1.21 -8.16
N ILE A 132 -15.96 -1.34 -7.08
CA ILE A 132 -15.51 -2.63 -6.55
C ILE A 132 -16.68 -3.53 -6.13
N ASN A 133 -17.73 -2.95 -5.55
CA ASN A 133 -18.93 -3.68 -5.11
C ASN A 133 -19.86 -4.12 -6.26
N LYS A 134 -19.62 -3.68 -7.51
CA LYS A 134 -20.46 -4.04 -8.65
C LYS A 134 -20.13 -5.44 -9.15
N ASN A 135 -21.15 -6.24 -9.48
CA ASN A 135 -20.98 -7.58 -10.06
C ASN A 135 -20.28 -7.57 -11.45
N THR A 136 -20.27 -6.42 -12.11
CA THR A 136 -19.58 -6.20 -13.39
C THR A 136 -18.08 -5.89 -13.22
N THR A 137 -17.59 -5.79 -11.99
CA THR A 137 -16.19 -5.44 -11.68
C THR A 137 -15.49 -6.65 -11.05
N LYS A 138 -14.35 -7.05 -11.62
CA LYS A 138 -13.51 -8.16 -11.12
C LYS A 138 -12.64 -7.75 -9.95
N GLY A 139 -12.23 -6.50 -9.94
CA GLY A 139 -11.22 -5.94 -9.06
C GLY A 139 -10.90 -4.52 -9.49
N ALA A 140 -10.03 -3.87 -8.73
CA ALA A 140 -9.56 -2.53 -9.00
C ALA A 140 -8.03 -2.52 -9.17
N VAL A 141 -7.57 -1.69 -10.09
CA VAL A 141 -6.17 -1.37 -10.28
C VAL A 141 -5.98 0.11 -10.00
N VAL A 142 -5.03 0.45 -9.13
CA VAL A 142 -4.68 1.86 -8.85
C VAL A 142 -3.25 2.11 -9.30
N ILE A 143 -3.10 2.98 -10.29
CA ILE A 143 -1.79 3.37 -10.82
C ILE A 143 -1.35 4.67 -10.15
N THR A 144 -0.16 4.63 -9.54
CA THR A 144 0.37 5.71 -8.71
C THR A 144 1.88 5.91 -8.92
N ASN A 145 2.47 6.92 -8.27
CA ASN A 145 3.91 7.14 -8.27
C ASN A 145 4.61 6.31 -7.17
N SER A 146 5.92 6.07 -7.31
CA SER A 146 6.73 5.29 -6.35
C SER A 146 6.58 5.79 -4.92
N LYS A 147 6.59 7.12 -4.73
CA LYS A 147 6.51 7.77 -3.41
C LYS A 147 5.19 7.49 -2.69
N SER A 148 4.18 7.03 -3.41
CA SER A 148 2.84 6.76 -2.87
C SER A 148 2.57 5.29 -2.65
N LEU A 149 3.43 4.38 -3.13
CA LEU A 149 3.18 2.93 -3.07
C LEU A 149 2.99 2.43 -1.63
N GLU A 150 3.90 2.80 -0.73
CA GLU A 150 3.85 2.39 0.68
C GLU A 150 2.59 2.92 1.34
N GLY A 151 2.37 4.24 1.26
CA GLY A 151 1.26 4.90 1.94
C GLY A 151 -0.09 4.47 1.40
N LEU A 152 -0.26 4.43 0.07
CA LEU A 152 -1.52 4.00 -0.55
C LEU A 152 -1.76 2.51 -0.35
N GLY A 153 -0.72 1.67 -0.38
CA GLY A 153 -0.80 0.25 -0.05
C GLY A 153 -1.35 0.03 1.34
N PHE A 154 -0.73 0.66 2.34
CA PHE A 154 -1.12 0.53 3.73
C PHE A 154 -2.51 1.12 4.00
N PHE A 155 -2.77 2.35 3.51
CA PHE A 155 -4.08 2.99 3.61
C PHE A 155 -5.18 2.09 3.04
N SER A 156 -4.98 1.57 1.84
CA SER A 156 -5.92 0.66 1.19
C SER A 156 -6.18 -0.57 2.04
N SER A 157 -5.14 -1.19 2.61
CA SER A 157 -5.29 -2.34 3.51
C SER A 157 -6.13 -2.02 4.74
N VAL A 158 -6.08 -0.79 5.26
CA VAL A 158 -6.91 -0.38 6.40
C VAL A 158 -8.35 -0.08 5.98
N VAL A 159 -8.59 0.63 4.88
CA VAL A 159 -9.93 1.13 4.54
C VAL A 159 -10.78 0.19 3.68
N PHE A 160 -10.17 -0.74 2.94
CA PHE A 160 -10.93 -1.70 2.15
C PHE A 160 -11.12 -3.03 2.87
N ASN A 161 -12.33 -3.56 2.76
CA ASN A 161 -12.71 -4.89 3.23
C ASN A 161 -13.48 -5.63 2.14
N ASP A 162 -12.77 -5.97 1.06
CA ASP A 162 -13.32 -6.71 -0.08
C ASP A 162 -12.43 -7.93 -0.39
N SER A 163 -13.05 -8.97 -0.94
CA SER A 163 -12.38 -10.19 -1.41
C SER A 163 -11.83 -10.05 -2.83
N LYS A 164 -12.33 -9.09 -3.60
CA LYS A 164 -11.86 -8.80 -4.96
C LYS A 164 -10.47 -8.18 -4.91
N PRO A 165 -9.59 -8.49 -5.87
CA PRO A 165 -8.25 -7.94 -5.90
C PRO A 165 -8.29 -6.41 -6.06
N ILE A 166 -7.56 -5.74 -5.18
CA ILE A 166 -7.22 -4.31 -5.29
C ILE A 166 -5.71 -4.26 -5.43
N VAL A 167 -5.21 -3.84 -6.59
CA VAL A 167 -3.79 -3.89 -6.93
C VAL A 167 -3.25 -2.50 -7.19
N ILE A 168 -2.22 -2.10 -6.46
CA ILE A 168 -1.59 -0.79 -6.52
C ILE A 168 -0.20 -0.93 -7.15
N SER A 169 0.13 -0.09 -8.12
CA SER A 169 1.44 -0.17 -8.79
C SER A 169 1.82 1.13 -9.49
N GLU A 170 3.10 1.25 -9.84
CA GLU A 170 3.58 2.24 -10.82
C GLU A 170 3.38 1.79 -12.27
N ASP A 171 3.18 0.49 -12.50
CA ASP A 171 3.07 -0.12 -13.83
C ASP A 171 1.70 -0.76 -14.04
N ASN A 172 0.94 -0.16 -14.97
CA ASN A 172 -0.39 -0.65 -15.34
C ASN A 172 -0.41 -2.10 -15.83
N LYS A 173 0.60 -2.53 -16.58
CA LYS A 173 0.66 -3.87 -17.15
C LYS A 173 0.86 -4.92 -16.05
N LEU A 174 1.80 -4.67 -15.14
CA LEU A 174 2.05 -5.58 -14.02
C LEU A 174 0.84 -5.66 -13.09
N ALA A 175 0.26 -4.52 -12.72
CA ALA A 175 -0.93 -4.49 -11.88
C ALA A 175 -2.12 -5.22 -12.52
N THR A 176 -2.33 -5.04 -13.83
CA THR A 176 -3.39 -5.71 -14.56
C THR A 176 -3.20 -7.22 -14.62
N ILE A 177 -1.95 -7.72 -14.74
CA ILE A 177 -1.65 -9.15 -14.69
C ILE A 177 -2.05 -9.72 -13.33
N VAL A 178 -1.64 -9.06 -12.24
CA VAL A 178 -1.95 -9.51 -10.87
C VAL A 178 -3.45 -9.43 -10.58
N ALA A 179 -4.11 -8.33 -10.95
CA ALA A 179 -5.55 -8.16 -10.72
C ALA A 179 -6.44 -9.14 -11.51
N ASN A 180 -5.93 -9.70 -12.61
CA ASN A 180 -6.63 -10.75 -13.37
C ASN A 180 -6.32 -12.17 -12.87
N ASP A 181 -5.33 -12.34 -12.00
CA ASP A 181 -5.01 -13.63 -11.41
C ASP A 181 -6.06 -14.03 -10.38
N LYS A 182 -6.60 -15.25 -10.49
CA LYS A 182 -7.67 -15.71 -9.59
C LYS A 182 -7.18 -15.88 -8.16
N SER A 183 -5.90 -16.17 -7.97
CA SER A 183 -5.30 -16.36 -6.65
C SER A 183 -4.91 -15.05 -5.98
N ALA A 184 -5.14 -13.89 -6.61
CA ALA A 184 -5.04 -12.57 -5.97
C ALA A 184 -6.24 -12.25 -5.05
N ALA A 185 -7.37 -12.93 -5.23
CA ALA A 185 -8.54 -12.72 -4.38
C ALA A 185 -8.25 -13.08 -2.91
N SER A 186 -8.90 -12.36 -1.98
CA SER A 186 -8.81 -12.56 -0.53
C SER A 186 -7.42 -12.39 0.09
N ARG A 187 -6.48 -11.73 -0.60
CA ARG A 187 -5.18 -11.32 -0.04
C ARG A 187 -5.19 -9.91 0.58
N GLY A 188 -6.34 -9.25 0.54
CA GLY A 188 -6.44 -7.81 0.76
C GLY A 188 -5.78 -7.03 -0.38
N PRO A 189 -5.59 -5.71 -0.20
CA PRO A 189 -4.88 -4.89 -1.17
C PRO A 189 -3.42 -5.31 -1.34
N LEU A 190 -2.97 -5.32 -2.59
CA LEU A 190 -1.63 -5.75 -2.99
C LEU A 190 -0.87 -4.60 -3.63
N VAL A 191 0.43 -4.52 -3.36
CA VAL A 191 1.35 -3.59 -4.02
C VAL A 191 2.26 -4.37 -4.96
N VAL A 192 2.31 -3.96 -6.22
CA VAL A 192 3.19 -4.54 -7.24
C VAL A 192 4.24 -3.51 -7.60
N THR A 193 5.48 -3.84 -7.34
CA THR A 193 6.63 -2.98 -7.62
C THR A 193 7.10 -3.15 -9.07
N LYS A 194 7.94 -2.23 -9.55
CA LYS A 194 8.39 -2.18 -10.96
C LYS A 194 9.18 -3.40 -11.42
N ASP A 195 9.79 -4.13 -10.50
CA ASP A 195 10.53 -5.38 -10.76
C ASP A 195 9.60 -6.61 -10.82
N GLY A 196 8.31 -6.43 -10.57
CA GLY A 196 7.30 -7.48 -10.58
C GLY A 196 7.07 -8.15 -9.23
N LEU A 197 7.76 -7.75 -8.15
CA LEU A 197 7.50 -8.29 -6.82
C LEU A 197 6.16 -7.78 -6.27
N ILE A 198 5.42 -8.70 -5.66
CA ILE A 198 4.07 -8.49 -5.13
C ILE A 198 4.14 -8.52 -3.61
N TYR A 199 3.60 -7.51 -2.94
CA TYR A 199 3.58 -7.37 -1.49
C TYR A 199 2.14 -7.21 -0.98
N SER A 200 1.89 -7.61 0.25
CA SER A 200 0.73 -7.11 0.99
C SER A 200 0.80 -5.59 1.09
N GLY A 201 -0.34 -4.89 0.97
CA GLY A 201 -0.38 -3.45 1.18
C GLY A 201 0.14 -3.01 2.56
N VAL A 202 -0.06 -3.83 3.60
CA VAL A 202 0.49 -3.57 4.95
C VAL A 202 2.02 -3.59 4.96
N PHE A 203 2.62 -4.53 4.23
CA PHE A 203 4.06 -4.76 4.17
C PHE A 203 4.71 -4.21 2.89
N ALA A 204 4.02 -3.31 2.20
CA ALA A 204 4.56 -2.63 1.04
C ALA A 204 5.88 -1.92 1.41
N PRO A 205 6.94 -2.07 0.60
CA PRO A 205 8.23 -1.46 0.88
C PRO A 205 8.18 0.04 0.67
N SER A 206 9.02 0.77 1.40
CA SER A 206 9.20 2.21 1.20
C SER A 206 10.04 2.49 -0.04
N SER A 207 9.62 3.45 -0.86
CA SER A 207 10.40 3.91 -2.01
C SER A 207 11.67 4.68 -1.63
N ALA A 208 11.78 5.13 -0.38
CA ALA A 208 12.93 5.87 0.13
C ALA A 208 14.12 4.95 0.49
N CYS A 209 13.90 3.63 0.55
CA CYS A 209 14.96 2.68 0.82
C CYS A 209 15.51 2.08 -0.46
N LEU A 210 16.81 2.25 -0.68
CA LEU A 210 17.46 1.85 -1.92
C LEU A 210 17.88 0.37 -1.96
N GLU A 211 18.11 -0.30 -0.82
CA GLU A 211 18.67 -1.67 -0.84
C GLU A 211 18.13 -2.65 0.24
N GLU A 212 17.66 -2.18 1.41
CA GLU A 212 17.41 -3.08 2.56
C GLU A 212 15.98 -3.07 3.14
N CYS A 213 15.00 -2.39 2.53
CA CYS A 213 13.62 -2.31 3.05
C CYS A 213 12.60 -3.10 2.23
N SER A 214 13.07 -4.04 1.42
CA SER A 214 12.21 -4.96 0.67
C SER A 214 11.52 -5.90 1.63
N GLY A 215 10.23 -5.68 1.90
CA GLY A 215 9.41 -6.58 2.72
C GLY A 215 9.44 -8.04 2.24
N VAL A 216 8.71 -8.92 2.91
CA VAL A 216 8.53 -10.28 2.39
C VAL A 216 7.53 -10.23 1.23
N ALA A 217 8.01 -10.48 0.01
CA ALA A 217 7.14 -10.55 -1.16
C ALA A 217 6.22 -11.77 -1.06
N GLU A 218 4.94 -11.60 -1.38
CA GLU A 218 3.97 -12.70 -1.45
C GLU A 218 4.03 -13.48 -2.76
N GLY A 219 4.60 -12.87 -3.80
CA GLY A 219 4.74 -13.46 -5.12
C GLY A 219 5.52 -12.56 -6.08
N ILE A 220 5.60 -13.00 -7.33
CA ILE A 220 6.29 -12.30 -8.40
C ILE A 220 5.54 -12.45 -9.72
N VAL A 221 5.58 -11.42 -10.56
CA VAL A 221 5.17 -11.50 -11.96
C VAL A 221 6.37 -11.88 -12.82
N VAL A 222 6.36 -13.09 -13.37
CA VAL A 222 7.40 -13.61 -14.25
C VAL A 222 6.79 -14.18 -15.52
N ASN A 223 7.35 -13.82 -16.68
CA ASN A 223 6.87 -14.26 -18.00
C ASN A 223 5.35 -14.04 -18.23
N GLY A 224 4.83 -12.90 -17.74
CA GLY A 224 3.42 -12.54 -17.89
C GLY A 224 2.44 -13.35 -17.03
N LYS A 225 2.95 -14.08 -16.04
CA LYS A 225 2.15 -14.88 -15.09
C LYS A 225 2.53 -14.54 -13.67
N VAL A 226 1.58 -14.71 -12.76
CA VAL A 226 1.83 -14.57 -11.32
C VAL A 226 2.32 -15.91 -10.77
N GLN A 227 3.37 -15.86 -9.96
CA GLN A 227 3.83 -16.96 -9.13
C GLN A 227 3.73 -16.53 -7.67
N TRP A 228 2.86 -17.20 -6.91
CA TRP A 228 2.66 -16.95 -5.48
C TRP A 228 3.61 -17.81 -4.66
N PHE A 229 4.27 -17.22 -3.66
CA PHE A 229 5.13 -17.95 -2.72
C PHE A 229 4.35 -18.45 -1.51
N PHE A 230 3.26 -17.78 -1.15
CA PHE A 230 2.44 -18.09 0.02
C PHE A 230 0.97 -18.26 -0.36
N THR A 231 0.22 -18.97 0.48
CA THR A 231 -1.24 -19.05 0.36
C THR A 231 -1.89 -17.70 0.62
N ALA A 232 -3.09 -17.49 0.09
CA ALA A 232 -3.81 -16.24 0.31
C ALA A 232 -4.13 -16.07 1.80
N THR A 233 -3.69 -14.94 2.38
CA THR A 233 -3.95 -14.56 3.76
C THR A 233 -3.92 -13.04 3.88
N THR A 234 -4.55 -12.50 4.92
CA THR A 234 -4.48 -11.08 5.28
C THR A 234 -3.62 -10.90 6.53
N PRO A 235 -2.80 -9.84 6.62
CA PRO A 235 -2.04 -9.55 7.84
C PRO A 235 -2.95 -9.39 9.06
N THR A 236 -2.50 -9.86 10.23
CA THR A 236 -3.27 -9.86 11.48
C THR A 236 -3.82 -8.48 11.84
N LEU A 237 -3.10 -7.40 11.53
CA LEU A 237 -3.54 -6.01 11.76
C LEU A 237 -4.87 -5.68 11.08
N VAL A 238 -5.12 -6.22 9.88
CA VAL A 238 -6.27 -5.90 9.03
C VAL A 238 -7.16 -7.10 8.72
N ASP A 239 -6.85 -8.27 9.31
CA ASP A 239 -7.66 -9.48 9.21
C ASP A 239 -9.10 -9.21 9.67
N ALA A 240 -10.07 -10.00 9.16
CA ALA A 240 -11.48 -9.89 9.54
C ALA A 240 -11.71 -10.00 11.07
N ASN A 241 -10.80 -10.65 11.81
CA ASN A 241 -10.84 -10.78 13.25
C ASN A 241 -10.03 -9.74 14.04
N SER A 242 -9.33 -8.83 13.36
CA SER A 242 -8.52 -7.77 13.96
C SER A 242 -9.35 -6.77 14.78
N THR A 243 -8.69 -6.06 15.70
CA THR A 243 -9.30 -4.94 16.45
C THR A 243 -9.84 -3.87 15.51
N ILE A 244 -9.09 -3.53 14.45
CA ILE A 244 -9.50 -2.57 13.43
C ILE A 244 -10.85 -2.98 12.81
N ARG A 245 -11.03 -4.26 12.45
CA ARG A 245 -12.26 -4.73 11.81
C ARG A 245 -13.41 -4.97 12.77
N LYS A 246 -13.15 -5.43 14.00
CA LYS A 246 -14.21 -5.76 14.97
C LYS A 246 -14.71 -4.57 15.77
N THR A 247 -13.80 -3.73 16.23
CA THR A 247 -14.09 -2.62 17.15
C THR A 247 -14.26 -1.30 16.41
N PHE A 248 -13.43 -1.03 15.39
CA PHE A 248 -13.38 0.25 14.68
C PHE A 248 -13.95 0.17 13.26
N LYS A 249 -15.19 -0.32 13.15
CA LYS A 249 -15.87 -0.61 11.87
C LYS A 249 -16.03 0.61 10.94
N ASN A 250 -15.97 1.82 11.49
CA ASN A 250 -16.05 3.05 10.71
C ASN A 250 -14.81 3.32 9.85
N PHE A 251 -13.68 2.63 10.08
CA PHE A 251 -12.47 2.81 9.26
C PHE A 251 -12.68 2.42 7.78
N THR A 252 -13.69 1.61 7.48
CA THR A 252 -14.06 1.24 6.11
C THR A 252 -15.10 2.16 5.48
N SER A 253 -15.59 3.15 6.23
CA SER A 253 -16.52 4.15 5.72
C SER A 253 -15.78 5.24 4.95
N SER A 254 -16.48 5.86 3.99
CA SER A 254 -15.98 7.09 3.36
C SER A 254 -16.04 8.23 4.37
N VAL A 255 -14.94 8.97 4.51
CA VAL A 255 -14.86 10.14 5.40
C VAL A 255 -14.86 11.40 4.54
N GLU A 256 -15.76 12.34 4.85
CA GLU A 256 -15.88 13.61 4.12
C GLU A 256 -14.97 14.72 4.69
N ASP A 257 -14.52 14.58 5.94
CA ASP A 257 -13.66 15.55 6.62
C ASP A 257 -12.30 14.92 6.99
N THR A 258 -11.24 15.36 6.32
CA THR A 258 -9.85 14.88 6.51
C THR A 258 -8.95 15.99 7.03
N THR A 259 -9.51 17.00 7.70
CA THR A 259 -8.76 18.19 8.19
C THR A 259 -7.72 17.89 9.28
N GLY A 260 -7.69 16.66 9.79
CA GLY A 260 -6.71 16.21 10.77
C GLY A 260 -5.29 16.13 10.25
N LEU A 261 -4.42 16.96 10.84
CA LEU A 261 -2.98 16.91 10.57
C LEU A 261 -2.27 16.03 11.58
N VAL A 262 -1.47 15.10 11.07
CA VAL A 262 -0.55 14.25 11.84
C VAL A 262 0.84 14.38 11.25
N PRO A 263 1.72 15.24 11.77
CA PRO A 263 3.09 15.36 11.27
C PRO A 263 3.98 14.18 11.69
N ILE A 264 5.05 13.96 10.92
CA ILE A 264 6.20 13.12 11.31
C ILE A 264 7.34 14.06 11.71
N VAL A 265 7.94 13.81 12.86
CA VAL A 265 9.15 14.50 13.34
C VAL A 265 10.26 13.48 13.56
N TYR A 266 11.50 13.86 13.30
CA TYR A 266 12.65 12.96 13.51
C TYR A 266 13.29 13.22 14.87
N ASP A 267 13.52 12.14 15.62
CA ASP A 267 14.17 12.20 16.93
C ASP A 267 15.57 12.83 16.77
N GLY A 268 15.85 13.88 17.55
CA GLY A 268 17.07 14.68 17.47
C GLY A 268 16.96 16.06 16.78
N GLU A 269 15.84 16.40 16.14
CA GLU A 269 15.72 17.67 15.39
C GLU A 269 14.47 18.53 15.69
N TYR A 270 13.55 18.09 16.55
CA TYR A 270 12.33 18.87 16.82
C TYR A 270 12.45 19.75 18.07
N SER A 271 12.03 21.01 17.92
CA SER A 271 11.88 21.95 19.04
C SER A 271 10.58 21.64 19.78
N GLU A 272 10.65 21.34 21.07
CA GLU A 272 9.47 21.19 21.92
C GLU A 272 8.56 22.42 21.84
N GLU A 273 9.13 23.63 21.82
CA GLU A 273 8.40 24.89 21.67
C GLU A 273 7.60 24.94 20.36
N LEU A 274 8.19 24.46 19.26
CA LEU A 274 7.50 24.38 17.97
C LEU A 274 6.32 23.41 18.05
N ILE A 275 6.51 22.22 18.61
CA ILE A 275 5.44 21.23 18.75
C ILE A 275 4.34 21.73 19.67
N THR A 276 4.68 22.35 20.81
CA THR A 276 3.71 22.99 21.70
C THR A 276 2.93 24.09 20.95
N SER A 277 3.60 24.88 20.11
CA SER A 277 2.96 25.96 19.35
C SER A 277 1.95 25.48 18.29
N VAL A 278 2.13 24.26 17.78
CA VAL A 278 1.21 23.67 16.78
C VAL A 278 0.30 22.59 17.36
N SER A 279 0.47 22.23 18.63
CA SER A 279 -0.25 21.13 19.30
C SER A 279 -1.77 21.26 19.22
N THR A 280 -2.30 22.49 19.23
CA THR A 280 -3.76 22.74 19.11
C THR A 280 -4.31 22.55 17.69
N ASN A 281 -3.43 22.44 16.68
CA ASN A 281 -3.78 22.35 15.27
C ASN A 281 -3.47 20.97 14.67
N ILE A 282 -2.89 20.07 15.44
CA ILE A 282 -2.58 18.69 15.03
C ILE A 282 -3.38 17.70 15.88
N GLN A 283 -3.74 16.56 15.29
CA GLN A 283 -4.56 15.53 15.94
C GLN A 283 -3.72 14.37 16.51
N GLY A 284 -2.44 14.35 16.19
CA GLY A 284 -1.46 13.42 16.72
C GLY A 284 -0.08 13.75 16.18
N LEU A 285 0.93 13.06 16.69
CA LEU A 285 2.32 13.22 16.28
C LEU A 285 2.94 11.85 16.07
N VAL A 286 3.70 11.68 14.98
CA VAL A 286 4.57 10.53 14.80
C VAL A 286 6.02 10.95 15.01
N VAL A 287 6.71 10.30 15.93
CA VAL A 287 8.13 10.47 16.18
C VAL A 287 8.88 9.34 15.48
N ALA A 288 9.60 9.69 14.44
CA ALA A 288 10.53 8.84 13.72
C ALA A 288 11.83 8.71 14.52
N THR A 289 11.98 7.60 15.24
CA THR A 289 13.15 7.30 16.07
C THR A 289 14.19 6.45 15.31
N THR A 290 15.45 6.54 15.73
CA THR A 290 16.55 5.66 15.30
C THR A 290 16.86 4.55 16.31
N GLY A 291 16.12 4.45 17.44
CA GLY A 291 16.34 3.44 18.48
C GLY A 291 15.35 3.52 19.65
N SER A 292 15.64 2.79 20.74
CA SER A 292 14.82 2.80 21.96
C SER A 292 14.91 4.16 22.67
N SER A 293 13.78 4.78 22.98
CA SER A 293 13.76 6.05 23.72
C SER A 293 14.03 5.78 25.19
N ASN A 294 15.05 6.44 25.77
CA ASN A 294 15.33 6.37 27.21
C ASN A 294 14.49 7.37 28.03
N SER A 295 13.53 8.08 27.42
CA SER A 295 12.71 9.07 28.13
C SER A 295 11.61 8.38 28.94
N THR A 296 11.48 8.76 30.22
CA THR A 296 10.52 8.15 31.14
C THR A 296 9.08 8.65 30.96
N THR A 297 8.89 9.81 30.33
CA THR A 297 7.59 10.48 30.17
C THR A 297 7.48 11.18 28.81
N SER A 298 6.28 11.12 28.20
CA SER A 298 6.00 11.85 26.97
C SER A 298 6.13 13.36 27.23
N PRO A 299 6.81 14.13 26.35
CA PRO A 299 6.79 15.59 26.45
C PRO A 299 5.43 16.19 26.05
N PHE A 300 4.49 15.38 25.54
CA PHE A 300 3.18 15.81 25.05
C PHE A 300 2.06 15.01 25.73
N ASP A 301 1.53 15.53 26.84
CA ASP A 301 0.50 14.85 27.65
C ASP A 301 -0.92 14.96 27.07
N THR A 302 -1.16 15.94 26.20
CA THR A 302 -2.50 16.24 25.65
C THR A 302 -2.68 15.80 24.19
N LEU A 303 -1.66 15.19 23.59
CA LEU A 303 -1.62 14.83 22.18
C LEU A 303 -1.19 13.37 22.04
N PRO A 304 -1.87 12.54 21.23
CA PRO A 304 -1.38 11.20 20.94
C PRO A 304 -0.03 11.23 20.22
N VAL A 305 0.98 10.59 20.81
CA VAL A 305 2.32 10.48 20.24
C VAL A 305 2.62 9.03 19.91
N VAL A 306 2.91 8.75 18.65
CA VAL A 306 3.28 7.42 18.16
C VAL A 306 4.77 7.41 17.84
N PHE A 307 5.53 6.52 18.46
CA PHE A 307 6.94 6.30 18.13
C PHE A 307 7.07 5.18 17.12
N ALA A 308 7.71 5.49 16.00
CA ALA A 308 7.95 4.55 14.90
C ALA A 308 9.42 4.59 14.51
N GLN A 309 10.03 3.43 14.27
CA GLN A 309 11.45 3.36 13.94
C GLN A 309 11.68 3.55 12.43
N THR A 310 12.69 4.34 12.11
CA THR A 310 13.25 4.50 10.75
C THR A 310 14.32 3.43 10.49
N GLY A 311 14.42 2.93 9.26
CA GLY A 311 15.44 1.92 8.89
C GLY A 311 14.90 0.65 8.23
N ALA A 312 15.74 -0.38 8.13
CA ALA A 312 15.49 -1.62 7.39
C ALA A 312 14.63 -2.67 8.14
N LEU A 313 14.39 -3.81 7.47
CA LEU A 313 13.42 -4.92 7.68
C LEU A 313 13.05 -5.43 9.09
N GLN A 314 13.68 -4.96 10.17
CA GLN A 314 13.41 -5.39 11.56
C GLN A 314 13.07 -4.23 12.49
N ASN A 315 12.60 -3.10 11.94
CA ASN A 315 12.07 -2.02 12.76
C ASN A 315 10.88 -2.52 13.56
N PHE A 316 11.05 -2.60 14.87
CA PHE A 316 9.99 -2.90 15.81
C PHE A 316 10.18 -1.99 17.02
N VAL A 317 9.15 -1.21 17.34
CA VAL A 317 9.11 -0.40 18.56
C VAL A 317 8.18 -1.10 19.52
N ASP A 318 8.70 -1.58 20.66
CA ASP A 318 7.87 -2.15 21.71
C ASP A 318 7.25 -1.04 22.58
N THR A 319 6.13 -1.34 23.22
CA THR A 319 5.54 -0.56 24.31
C THR A 319 6.50 -0.26 25.46
N ALA A 320 7.50 -1.13 25.69
CA ALA A 320 8.55 -0.90 26.68
C ALA A 320 9.61 0.13 26.23
N ASP A 321 9.71 0.41 24.93
CA ASP A 321 10.73 1.29 24.33
C ASP A 321 10.23 2.73 24.14
N VAL A 322 9.00 3.02 24.57
CA VAL A 322 8.36 4.33 24.43
C VAL A 322 8.03 4.94 25.78
N PRO A 323 8.00 6.27 25.88
CA PRO A 323 7.63 6.94 27.12
C PRO A 323 6.22 6.57 27.59
N THR A 324 6.00 6.64 28.90
CA THR A 324 4.67 6.40 29.48
C THR A 324 3.66 7.39 28.88
N GLY A 325 2.51 6.86 28.44
CA GLY A 325 1.44 7.65 27.80
C GLY A 325 1.57 7.74 26.27
N SER A 326 2.70 7.32 25.70
CA SER A 326 2.89 7.24 24.25
C SER A 326 2.39 5.90 23.68
N ILE A 327 2.40 5.81 22.36
CA ILE A 327 1.98 4.65 21.58
C ILE A 327 3.20 4.12 20.83
N ALA A 328 3.45 2.82 20.93
CA ALA A 328 4.45 2.16 20.12
C ALA A 328 3.85 1.78 18.76
N ALA A 329 4.57 2.01 17.66
CA ALA A 329 4.07 1.69 16.32
C ALA A 329 4.22 0.20 15.95
N GLY A 330 4.88 -0.59 16.79
CA GLY A 330 5.25 -1.97 16.47
C GLY A 330 6.14 -2.00 15.23
N TYR A 331 5.72 -2.80 14.25
CA TYR A 331 6.42 -2.96 12.97
C TYR A 331 6.06 -1.92 11.89
N LEU A 332 5.25 -0.91 12.22
CA LEU A 332 4.87 0.12 11.24
C LEU A 332 6.00 1.14 11.05
N SER A 333 6.28 1.47 9.79
CA SER A 333 7.15 2.60 9.46
C SER A 333 6.48 3.93 9.88
N PRO A 334 7.24 5.04 9.99
CA PRO A 334 6.66 6.34 10.31
C PRO A 334 5.54 6.78 9.36
N VAL A 335 5.66 6.47 8.06
CA VAL A 335 4.61 6.76 7.07
C VAL A 335 3.34 5.96 7.33
N LYS A 336 3.46 4.65 7.61
CA LYS A 336 2.31 3.79 7.92
C LYS A 336 1.66 4.18 9.24
N ALA A 337 2.47 4.50 10.26
CA ALA A 337 1.99 4.99 11.54
C ALA A 337 1.24 6.31 11.42
N GLN A 338 1.77 7.25 10.63
CA GLN A 338 1.12 8.52 10.32
C GLN A 338 -0.24 8.30 9.68
N ILE A 339 -0.32 7.40 8.69
CA ILE A 339 -1.56 7.07 7.99
C ILE A 339 -2.56 6.41 8.93
N LEU A 340 -2.15 5.46 9.76
CA LEU A 340 -3.06 4.81 10.71
C LEU A 340 -3.62 5.81 11.72
N LEU A 341 -2.77 6.67 12.29
CA LEU A 341 -3.18 7.70 13.22
C LEU A 341 -4.11 8.73 12.54
N SER A 342 -3.81 9.08 11.29
CA SER A 342 -4.65 9.98 10.50
C SER A 342 -6.03 9.39 10.20
N ILE A 343 -6.10 8.09 9.85
CA ILE A 343 -7.37 7.37 9.67
C ILE A 343 -8.14 7.34 10.98
N ALA A 344 -7.48 7.02 12.09
CA ALA A 344 -8.09 6.96 13.41
C ALA A 344 -8.71 8.31 13.79
N ALA A 345 -7.95 9.40 13.65
CA ALA A 345 -8.39 10.73 13.99
C ALA A 345 -9.53 11.22 13.07
N ALA A 346 -9.44 10.97 11.75
CA ALA A 346 -10.51 11.24 10.79
C ALA A 346 -11.80 10.46 11.09
N ASN A 347 -11.70 9.34 11.83
CA ASN A 347 -12.80 8.50 12.27
C ASN A 347 -13.18 8.73 13.74
N GLY A 348 -12.69 9.80 14.38
CA GLY A 348 -13.04 10.18 15.75
C GLY A 348 -12.40 9.30 16.84
N VAL A 349 -11.45 8.43 16.49
CA VAL A 349 -10.67 7.64 17.45
C VAL A 349 -9.46 8.45 17.88
N THR A 350 -9.55 9.05 19.06
CA THR A 350 -8.56 10.03 19.55
C THR A 350 -8.02 9.72 20.95
N ASP A 351 -8.66 8.83 21.71
CA ASP A 351 -8.19 8.44 23.03
C ASP A 351 -7.02 7.46 22.94
N THR A 352 -6.01 7.68 23.79
CA THR A 352 -4.74 6.92 23.76
C THR A 352 -4.94 5.42 23.92
N GLU A 353 -5.90 4.95 24.72
CA GLU A 353 -6.11 3.52 24.94
C GLU A 353 -6.72 2.83 23.71
N SER A 354 -7.70 3.45 23.05
CA SER A 354 -8.20 2.95 21.76
C SER A 354 -7.12 2.98 20.68
N LEU A 355 -6.28 4.01 20.67
CA LEU A 355 -5.15 4.09 19.75
C LEU A 355 -4.12 2.98 20.02
N LYS A 356 -3.71 2.75 21.27
CA LYS A 356 -2.83 1.62 21.62
C LYS A 356 -3.39 0.27 21.18
N ALA A 357 -4.72 0.10 21.16
CA ALA A 357 -5.36 -1.14 20.75
C ALA A 357 -5.36 -1.40 19.22
N ILE A 358 -5.10 -0.37 18.40
CA ILE A 358 -5.04 -0.51 16.93
C ILE A 358 -3.60 -0.56 16.37
N PHE A 359 -2.62 -0.07 17.12
CA PHE A 359 -1.22 -0.19 16.75
C PHE A 359 -0.70 -1.60 17.10
N PRO A 360 0.08 -2.24 16.21
CA PRO A 360 0.45 -3.65 16.34
C PRO A 360 1.64 -3.92 17.26
#